data_AF-A0A4Q4RSZ5-F1
#
_entry.id   AF-A0A4Q4RSZ5-F1
#
_cell.length_a   1.000
_cell.length_b   1.000
_cell.length_c   1.000
_cell.angle_alpha   90.00
_cell.angle_beta   90.00
_cell.angle_gamma   90.00
#
_symmetry.space_group_name_H-M   'P 1'
#
loop_
_entity.id
_entity.type
_entity.pdbx_description
1 polymer ?
#
loop_
_entity_poly.entity_id
_entity_poly.type
_entity_poly.pdbx_seq_one_letter_code
_entity_poly.pdbx_strand_id
1 'polypeptide(L)'
;MAIFRSYILRLMDEERTHVKQGRTDRQHLVARLMRALDTNQSPGEAPLYEVADENKAIKTVNMTEEEIISNLFVYAFARNDTTAIALTSILHHLAANPLLRLWVSEELHHYLTSSDTSTWSFENFKKLKRCGAVIMETLRICHPLSQLVKTTGSNFQPLKYNGETYIIPAGTSVRCSIPALHALPKY
;
A
#
# COMPACT_ATOMS: atom_id res chain seq x y z
N MET A 1 -20.88 -7.53 -1.98
CA MET A 1 -20.47 -7.27 -3.38
C MET A 1 -21.31 -6.16 -4.03
N ALA A 2 -22.63 -6.29 -4.16
CA ALA A 2 -23.48 -5.29 -4.86
C ALA A 2 -23.38 -3.85 -4.32
N ILE A 3 -23.30 -3.68 -2.99
CA ILE A 3 -23.19 -2.36 -2.33
C ILE A 3 -21.83 -1.68 -2.60
N PHE A 4 -20.74 -2.45 -2.64
CA PHE A 4 -19.41 -1.90 -2.93
C PHE A 4 -19.34 -1.43 -4.39
N ARG A 5 -19.83 -2.26 -5.31
CA ARG A 5 -19.82 -1.92 -6.74
C ARG A 5 -20.65 -0.67 -7.01
N SER A 6 -21.86 -0.57 -6.45
CA SER A 6 -22.69 0.64 -6.62
C SER A 6 -22.04 1.89 -6.04
N TYR A 7 -21.35 1.77 -4.90
CA TYR A 7 -20.59 2.87 -4.32
C TYR A 7 -19.42 3.32 -5.20
N ILE A 8 -18.61 2.39 -5.73
CA ILE A 8 -17.50 2.72 -6.63
C ILE A 8 -18.01 3.35 -7.93
N LEU A 9 -19.08 2.82 -8.52
CA LEU A 9 -19.68 3.40 -9.72
C LEU A 9 -20.15 4.83 -9.48
N ARG A 10 -20.78 5.09 -8.34
CA ARG A 10 -21.18 6.46 -7.97
C ARG A 10 -19.98 7.39 -7.83
N LEU A 11 -18.90 6.95 -7.18
CA LEU A 11 -17.66 7.73 -7.10
C LEU A 11 -17.03 8.00 -8.47
N MET A 12 -17.07 7.01 -9.37
CA MET A 12 -16.58 7.18 -10.74
C MET A 12 -17.43 8.19 -11.53
N ASP A 13 -18.74 8.16 -11.37
CA ASP A 13 -19.64 9.12 -12.01
C ASP A 13 -19.46 10.54 -11.45
N GLU A 14 -19.29 10.68 -10.13
CA GLU A 14 -18.92 11.95 -9.50
C GLU A 14 -17.62 12.49 -10.12
N GLU A 15 -16.57 11.67 -10.24
CA GLU A 15 -15.32 12.09 -10.86
C GLU A 15 -15.48 12.44 -12.35
N ARG A 16 -16.28 11.70 -13.13
CA ARG A 16 -16.61 12.07 -14.51
C ARG A 16 -17.26 13.45 -14.59
N THR A 17 -18.15 13.79 -13.66
CA THR A 17 -18.77 15.12 -13.64
C THR A 17 -17.75 16.22 -13.32
N HIS A 18 -16.79 15.96 -12.44
CA HIS A 18 -15.75 16.92 -12.10
C HIS A 18 -14.75 17.15 -13.24
N VAL A 19 -14.37 16.11 -13.97
CA VAL A 19 -13.55 16.23 -15.19
C VAL A 19 -14.26 17.07 -16.24
N LYS A 20 -15.57 16.83 -16.48
CA LYS A 20 -16.38 17.65 -17.41
C LYS A 20 -16.48 19.13 -17.00
N GLN A 21 -16.38 19.42 -15.71
CA GLN A 21 -16.37 20.79 -15.16
C GLN A 21 -14.97 21.44 -15.18
N GLY A 22 -13.96 20.79 -15.77
CA GLY A 22 -12.57 21.28 -15.80
C GLY A 22 -11.82 21.18 -14.48
N ARG A 23 -12.36 20.46 -13.48
CA ARG A 23 -11.74 20.30 -12.15
C ARG A 23 -10.82 19.07 -12.13
N THR A 24 -9.63 19.20 -12.70
CA THR A 24 -8.66 18.10 -12.85
C THR A 24 -7.56 18.07 -11.77
N ASP A 25 -7.62 18.93 -10.74
CA ASP A 25 -6.58 18.99 -9.70
C ASP A 25 -6.70 17.87 -8.62
N ARG A 26 -7.73 17.02 -8.68
CA ARG A 26 -7.95 16.00 -7.64
C ARG A 26 -6.98 14.83 -7.74
N GLN A 27 -6.11 14.68 -6.74
CA GLN A 27 -5.04 13.66 -6.76
C GLN A 27 -5.38 12.36 -6.03
N HIS A 28 -6.64 12.16 -5.59
CA HIS A 28 -7.03 10.92 -4.92
C HIS A 28 -7.10 9.74 -5.89
N LEU A 29 -7.07 8.53 -5.33
CA LEU A 29 -6.88 7.28 -6.05
C LEU A 29 -7.87 7.09 -7.22
N VAL A 30 -9.17 7.31 -6.99
CA VAL A 30 -10.21 7.18 -8.03
C VAL A 30 -9.95 8.14 -9.19
N ALA A 31 -9.64 9.41 -8.92
CA ALA A 31 -9.34 10.39 -9.96
C ALA A 31 -8.10 10.02 -10.78
N ARG A 32 -7.07 9.43 -10.15
CA ARG A 32 -5.86 8.95 -10.84
C ARG A 32 -6.15 7.74 -11.73
N LEU A 33 -6.96 6.80 -11.26
CA LEU A 33 -7.36 5.63 -12.05
C LEU A 33 -8.27 6.02 -13.22
N MET A 34 -9.19 6.97 -13.00
CA MET A 34 -10.04 7.52 -14.07
C MET A 34 -9.22 8.25 -15.14
N ARG A 35 -8.19 9.01 -14.78
CA ARG A 35 -7.29 9.62 -15.78
C ARG A 35 -6.54 8.58 -16.61
N ALA A 36 -6.15 7.46 -16.01
CA ALA A 36 -5.55 6.34 -16.73
C ALA A 36 -6.54 5.65 -17.69
N LEU A 37 -7.85 5.80 -17.46
CA LEU A 37 -8.91 5.40 -18.40
C LEU A 37 -9.03 6.41 -19.57
N ASP A 38 -8.98 7.70 -19.26
CA ASP A 38 -9.27 8.81 -20.19
C ASP A 38 -8.13 9.17 -21.16
N THR A 39 -6.90 8.68 -20.95
CA THR A 39 -5.78 8.80 -21.93
C THR A 39 -6.09 8.23 -23.33
N ASN A 40 -7.28 7.63 -23.51
CA ASN A 40 -7.84 7.24 -24.80
C ASN A 40 -8.48 8.39 -25.62
N GLN A 41 -8.70 9.60 -25.10
CA GLN A 41 -9.46 10.65 -25.82
C GLN A 41 -8.66 11.84 -26.36
N SER A 42 -7.41 12.03 -25.93
CA SER A 42 -6.55 13.12 -26.42
C SER A 42 -5.34 12.55 -27.18
N PRO A 43 -5.22 12.77 -28.50
CA PRO A 43 -4.04 12.38 -29.25
C PRO A 43 -2.88 13.32 -28.87
N GLY A 44 -2.03 12.95 -27.90
CA GLY A 44 -0.77 13.66 -27.67
C GLY A 44 -0.15 13.66 -26.27
N GLU A 45 -0.77 13.07 -25.24
CA GLU A 45 -0.14 13.06 -23.90
C GLU A 45 0.71 11.80 -23.65
N ALA A 46 1.94 12.04 -23.17
CA ALA A 46 2.95 11.02 -22.91
C ALA A 46 2.49 10.03 -21.80
N PRO A 47 2.90 8.74 -21.88
CA PRO A 47 2.48 7.73 -20.91
C PRO A 47 2.95 8.04 -19.48
N LEU A 48 2.07 7.76 -18.51
CA LEU A 48 2.26 8.00 -17.07
C LEU A 48 3.27 7.07 -16.37
N TYR A 49 3.85 6.10 -17.09
CA TYR A 49 4.91 5.22 -16.57
C TYR A 49 5.78 4.69 -17.71
N GLU A 50 7.08 5.00 -17.65
CA GLU A 50 8.12 4.31 -18.41
C GLU A 50 8.49 3.03 -17.66
N VAL A 51 8.08 1.88 -18.19
CA VAL A 51 8.73 0.62 -17.80
C VAL A 51 9.99 0.54 -18.64
N ALA A 52 11.14 0.80 -18.03
CA ALA A 52 12.44 0.65 -18.66
C ALA A 52 12.70 -0.84 -18.95
N ASP A 53 12.24 -1.29 -20.11
CA ASP A 53 12.63 -2.55 -20.74
C ASP A 53 13.15 -2.16 -22.14
N GLU A 54 14.48 -2.16 -22.30
CA GLU A 54 15.21 -1.55 -23.44
C GLU A 54 14.86 -2.13 -24.82
N ASN A 55 13.93 -3.09 -24.94
CA ASN A 55 13.60 -3.73 -26.22
C ASN A 55 12.11 -4.04 -26.48
N LYS A 56 11.15 -3.35 -25.83
CA LYS A 56 9.73 -3.42 -26.23
C LYS A 56 9.09 -2.05 -26.32
N ALA A 57 8.38 -1.83 -27.43
CA ALA A 57 7.55 -0.65 -27.68
C ALA A 57 6.79 -0.21 -26.42
N ILE A 58 6.78 1.09 -26.17
CA ILE A 58 6.04 1.75 -25.09
C ILE A 58 4.62 1.19 -25.07
N LYS A 59 4.34 0.30 -24.10
CA LYS A 59 2.98 -0.19 -23.86
C LYS A 59 2.25 0.89 -23.07
N THR A 60 1.36 1.61 -23.75
CA THR A 60 0.26 2.28 -23.06
C THR A 60 -0.53 1.21 -22.29
N VAL A 61 -0.41 1.20 -20.96
CA VAL A 61 -1.20 0.28 -20.12
C VAL A 61 -2.59 0.89 -20.00
N ASN A 62 -3.49 0.42 -20.85
CA ASN A 62 -4.88 0.83 -20.83
C ASN A 62 -5.61 0.00 -19.77
N MET A 63 -6.36 0.64 -18.87
CA MET A 63 -7.24 -0.02 -17.91
C MET A 63 -8.70 0.13 -18.33
N THR A 64 -9.48 -0.95 -18.21
CA THR A 64 -10.93 -0.96 -18.39
C THR A 64 -11.65 -0.51 -17.12
N GLU A 65 -12.91 -0.11 -17.25
CA GLU A 65 -13.77 0.25 -16.10
C GLU A 65 -13.86 -0.90 -15.08
N GLU A 66 -14.00 -2.14 -15.55
CA GLU A 66 -14.07 -3.31 -14.67
C GLU A 66 -12.72 -3.58 -13.97
N GLU A 67 -11.58 -3.34 -14.63
CA GLU A 67 -10.26 -3.40 -13.99
C GLU A 67 -10.09 -2.30 -12.92
N ILE A 68 -10.63 -1.11 -13.12
CA ILE A 68 -10.63 -0.04 -12.10
C ILE A 68 -11.44 -0.47 -10.88
N ILE A 69 -12.65 -0.99 -11.09
CA ILE A 69 -13.51 -1.48 -10.01
C ILE A 69 -12.82 -2.61 -9.25
N SER A 70 -12.23 -3.56 -9.98
CA SER A 70 -11.47 -4.68 -9.41
C SER A 70 -10.27 -4.20 -8.59
N ASN A 71 -9.47 -3.28 -9.12
CA ASN A 71 -8.33 -2.71 -8.40
C ASN A 71 -8.76 -1.93 -7.15
N LEU A 72 -9.82 -1.13 -7.24
CA LEU A 72 -10.38 -0.42 -6.07
C LEU A 72 -10.89 -1.39 -5.02
N PHE A 73 -11.49 -2.51 -5.42
CA PHE A 73 -11.88 -3.58 -4.51
C PHE A 73 -10.66 -4.17 -3.80
N VAL A 74 -9.61 -4.54 -4.54
CA VAL A 74 -8.37 -5.08 -3.97
C VAL A 74 -7.75 -4.09 -2.99
N TYR A 75 -7.66 -2.79 -3.33
CA TYR A 75 -7.11 -1.78 -2.43
C TYR A 75 -7.95 -1.57 -1.17
N ALA A 76 -9.27 -1.61 -1.26
CA ALA A 76 -10.16 -1.50 -0.11
C ALA A 76 -10.04 -2.73 0.80
N PHE A 77 -10.04 -3.92 0.19
CA PHE A 77 -9.94 -5.20 0.89
C PHE A 77 -8.58 -5.32 1.61
N ALA A 78 -7.48 -5.12 0.89
CA ALA A 78 -6.13 -5.28 1.44
C ALA A 78 -5.83 -4.28 2.56
N ARG A 79 -6.33 -3.04 2.47
CA ARG A 79 -6.06 -1.99 3.46
C ARG A 79 -6.86 -2.16 4.75
N ASN A 80 -8.03 -2.77 4.72
CA ASN A 80 -8.96 -2.78 5.85
C ASN A 80 -8.35 -3.50 7.06
N ASP A 81 -8.25 -4.82 7.01
CA ASP A 81 -7.86 -5.63 8.16
C ASP A 81 -6.41 -5.37 8.56
N THR A 82 -5.52 -5.20 7.57
CA THR A 82 -4.09 -4.98 7.85
C THR A 82 -3.83 -3.68 8.60
N THR A 83 -4.48 -2.58 8.20
CA THR A 83 -4.34 -1.28 8.87
C THR A 83 -5.02 -1.31 10.23
N ALA A 84 -6.20 -1.93 10.35
CA ALA A 84 -6.92 -2.03 11.61
C ALA A 84 -6.11 -2.81 12.67
N ILE A 85 -5.52 -3.94 12.29
CA ILE A 85 -4.67 -4.76 13.18
C ILE A 85 -3.40 -3.99 13.59
N ALA A 86 -2.75 -3.30 12.64
CA ALA A 86 -1.57 -2.49 12.93
C ALA A 86 -1.88 -1.36 13.92
N LEU A 87 -2.94 -0.58 13.67
CA LEU A 87 -3.35 0.52 14.55
C LEU A 87 -3.75 0.02 15.94
N THR A 88 -4.49 -1.09 16.01
CA THR A 88 -4.88 -1.70 17.28
C THR A 88 -3.64 -2.09 18.09
N SER A 89 -2.65 -2.70 17.44
CA SER A 89 -1.40 -3.10 18.09
C SER A 89 -0.60 -1.88 18.55
N ILE A 90 -0.53 -0.82 17.74
CA ILE A 90 0.17 0.44 18.09
C ILE A 90 -0.47 1.04 19.35
N LEU A 91 -1.80 1.16 19.37
CA LEU A 91 -2.52 1.71 20.51
C LEU A 91 -2.35 0.85 21.76
N HIS A 92 -2.37 -0.47 21.61
CA HIS A 92 -2.12 -1.40 22.71
C HIS A 92 -0.72 -1.20 23.31
N HIS A 93 0.33 -1.14 22.49
CA HIS A 93 1.70 -0.92 22.97
C HIS A 93 1.89 0.46 23.61
N LEU A 94 1.31 1.51 23.03
CA LEU A 94 1.38 2.86 23.62
C LEU A 94 0.62 2.95 24.95
N ALA A 95 -0.53 2.29 25.07
CA ALA A 95 -1.29 2.26 26.31
C ALA A 95 -0.54 1.50 27.42
N ALA A 96 0.12 0.39 27.07
CA ALA A 96 0.90 -0.41 28.00
C ALA A 96 2.25 0.22 28.41
N ASN A 97 2.77 1.19 27.65
CA ASN A 97 4.08 1.80 27.87
C ASN A 97 3.99 3.34 28.03
N PRO A 98 3.70 3.85 29.24
CA PRO A 98 3.52 5.28 29.48
C PRO A 98 4.73 6.15 29.08
N LEU A 99 5.96 5.65 29.29
CA LEU A 99 7.18 6.35 28.90
C LEU A 99 7.30 6.50 27.37
N LEU A 100 6.98 5.43 26.62
CA LEU A 100 6.95 5.47 25.16
C LEU A 100 5.89 6.45 24.66
N ARG A 101 4.71 6.44 25.28
CA ARG A 101 3.63 7.38 24.96
C ARG A 101 4.04 8.83 25.19
N LEU A 102 4.70 9.13 26.32
CA LEU A 102 5.22 10.47 26.60
C LEU A 102 6.29 10.89 25.58
N TRP A 103 7.19 9.97 25.23
CA TRP A 103 8.25 10.21 24.24
C TRP A 103 7.70 10.54 22.84
N VAL A 104 6.64 9.86 22.39
CA VAL A 104 5.95 10.19 21.13
C VAL A 104 5.16 11.50 21.26
N SER A 105 4.49 11.71 22.40
CA SER A 105 3.72 12.93 22.66
C SER A 105 4.59 14.18 22.56
N GLU A 106 5.81 14.16 23.12
CA GLU A 106 6.76 15.27 23.02
C GLU A 106 7.07 15.64 21.55
N GLU A 107 7.31 14.66 20.68
CA GLU A 107 7.55 14.90 19.25
C GLU A 107 6.30 15.47 18.55
N LEU A 108 5.12 14.94 18.86
CA LEU A 108 3.87 15.45 18.32
C LEU A 108 3.66 16.92 18.68
N HIS A 109 3.82 17.30 19.96
CA HIS A 109 3.65 18.69 20.39
C HIS A 109 4.73 19.63 19.82
N HIS A 110 5.92 19.12 19.55
CA HIS A 110 7.00 19.91 18.96
C HIS A 110 6.72 20.26 17.48
N TYR A 111 6.27 19.30 16.67
CA TYR A 111 6.07 19.51 15.23
C TYR A 111 4.64 19.85 14.84
N LEU A 112 3.64 19.50 15.66
CA LEU A 112 2.22 19.77 15.45
C LEU A 112 1.76 20.78 16.50
N THR A 113 2.13 22.05 16.28
CA THR A 113 1.86 23.15 17.22
C THR A 113 0.39 23.55 17.30
N SER A 114 -0.43 23.14 16.31
CA SER A 114 -1.86 23.35 16.28
C SER A 114 -2.61 22.03 16.38
N SER A 115 -3.62 22.01 17.25
CA SER A 115 -4.60 20.92 17.34
C SER A 115 -5.54 20.88 16.11
N ASP A 116 -5.54 21.93 15.29
CA ASP A 116 -6.29 21.92 14.03
C ASP A 116 -5.56 21.08 12.98
N THR A 117 -6.10 19.90 12.72
CA THR A 117 -5.58 18.95 11.72
C THR A 117 -5.55 19.51 10.29
N SER A 118 -6.33 20.55 9.98
CA SER A 118 -6.32 21.18 8.65
C SER A 118 -4.98 21.87 8.35
N THR A 119 -4.22 22.22 9.40
CA THR A 119 -2.89 22.84 9.31
C THR A 119 -1.76 21.82 9.13
N TRP A 120 -2.07 20.52 9.23
CA TRP A 120 -1.06 19.48 9.12
C TRP A 120 -0.66 19.28 7.66
N SER A 121 0.64 19.20 7.43
CA SER A 121 1.21 18.99 6.09
C SER A 121 1.97 17.68 6.01
N PHE A 122 2.20 17.19 4.79
CA PHE A 122 3.07 16.04 4.56
C PHE A 122 4.52 16.30 5.01
N GLU A 123 4.96 17.55 5.01
CA GLU A 123 6.28 17.92 5.56
C GLU A 123 6.34 17.76 7.08
N ASN A 124 5.22 17.93 7.79
CA ASN A 124 5.17 17.61 9.22
C ASN A 124 5.34 16.12 9.44
N PHE A 125 4.68 15.27 8.64
CA PHE A 125 4.77 13.82 8.75
C PHE A 125 6.22 13.31 8.64
N LYS A 126 7.02 13.85 7.70
CA LYS A 126 8.44 13.48 7.55
C LYS A 126 9.30 13.76 8.78
N LYS A 127 8.89 14.69 9.64
CA LYS A 127 9.60 15.06 10.88
C LYS A 127 9.29 14.14 12.05
N LEU A 128 8.18 13.39 11.99
CA LEU A 128 7.69 12.50 13.07
C LEU A 128 8.45 11.16 13.10
N LYS A 129 9.74 11.21 13.42
CA LYS A 129 10.64 10.05 13.41
C LYS A 129 10.30 9.06 14.52
N ARG A 130 9.91 9.53 15.71
CA ARG A 130 9.51 8.67 16.84
C ARG A 130 8.18 7.97 16.53
N CYS A 131 7.21 8.66 15.94
CA CYS A 131 5.99 8.02 15.42
C CYS A 131 6.32 6.93 14.40
N GLY A 132 7.19 7.23 13.43
CA GLY A 132 7.66 6.27 12.44
C GLY A 132 8.33 5.05 13.08
N ALA A 133 9.20 5.26 14.07
CA ALA A 133 9.84 4.18 14.82
C ALA A 133 8.84 3.29 15.54
N VAL A 134 7.80 3.86 16.17
CA VAL A 134 6.73 3.08 16.82
C VAL A 134 5.94 2.25 15.82
N ILE A 135 5.61 2.80 14.64
CA ILE A 135 4.94 2.04 13.58
C ILE A 135 5.82 0.87 13.14
N MET A 136 7.09 1.13 12.84
CA MET A 136 8.02 0.10 12.35
C MET A 136 8.25 -1.01 13.39
N GLU A 137 8.44 -0.64 14.66
CA GLU A 137 8.65 -1.62 15.73
C GLU A 137 7.38 -2.43 16.01
N THR A 138 6.21 -1.79 15.93
CA THR A 138 4.94 -2.52 16.05
C THR A 138 4.76 -3.52 14.89
N LEU A 139 5.10 -3.13 13.66
CA LEU A 139 5.05 -4.04 12.50
C LEU A 139 6.11 -5.15 12.56
N ARG A 140 7.20 -4.94 13.30
CA ARG A 140 8.20 -5.97 13.60
C ARG A 140 7.62 -7.01 14.56
N ILE A 141 7.08 -6.58 15.70
CA ILE A 141 6.58 -7.45 16.77
C ILE A 141 5.22 -8.08 16.43
N CYS A 142 4.30 -7.29 15.91
CA CYS A 142 2.89 -7.63 15.65
C CYS A 142 2.54 -7.41 14.19
N HIS A 143 3.22 -8.13 13.29
CA HIS A 143 2.94 -8.01 11.86
C HIS A 143 1.50 -8.48 11.53
N PRO A 144 0.69 -7.70 10.78
CA PRO A 144 -0.69 -8.08 10.45
C PRO A 144 -0.81 -9.35 9.59
N LEU A 145 0.27 -9.72 8.88
CA LEU A 145 0.36 -10.94 8.09
C LEU A 145 1.25 -11.96 8.78
N SER A 146 0.78 -13.21 8.90
CA SER A 146 1.57 -14.28 9.51
C SER A 146 2.61 -14.88 8.55
N GLN A 147 2.29 -14.97 7.26
CA GLN A 147 3.11 -15.66 6.28
C GLN A 147 3.08 -15.02 4.90
N LEU A 148 4.21 -15.07 4.20
CA LEU A 148 4.26 -14.90 2.74
C LEU A 148 4.32 -16.28 2.10
N VAL A 149 3.38 -16.56 1.20
CA VAL A 149 3.29 -17.85 0.52
C VAL A 149 3.68 -17.70 -0.95
N LYS A 150 4.57 -18.58 -1.40
CA LYS A 150 4.93 -18.73 -2.82
C LYS A 150 4.77 -20.19 -3.21
N THR A 151 4.18 -20.44 -4.37
CA THR A 151 3.95 -21.79 -4.87
C THR A 151 4.64 -21.93 -6.23
N THR A 152 5.46 -22.97 -6.38
CA THR A 152 6.07 -23.29 -7.68
C THR A 152 4.98 -23.72 -8.66
N GLY A 153 5.11 -23.33 -9.93
CA GLY A 153 4.21 -23.81 -10.98
C GLY A 153 4.46 -25.27 -11.35
N SER A 154 4.22 -25.61 -12.62
CA SER A 154 4.38 -26.98 -13.14
C SER A 154 5.83 -27.48 -13.20
N ASN A 155 6.80 -26.58 -13.02
CA ASN A 155 8.23 -26.90 -13.06
C ASN A 155 8.86 -26.73 -11.67
N PHE A 156 9.89 -27.52 -11.39
CA PHE A 156 10.74 -27.34 -10.20
C PHE A 156 11.44 -25.97 -10.23
N GLN A 157 11.84 -25.49 -9.06
CA GLN A 157 12.59 -24.24 -8.90
C GLN A 157 13.89 -24.51 -8.11
N PRO A 158 15.08 -24.17 -8.66
CA PRO A 158 16.33 -24.27 -7.92
C PRO A 158 16.48 -23.09 -6.94
N LEU A 159 16.86 -23.39 -5.70
CA LEU A 159 17.20 -22.43 -4.64
C LEU A 159 18.69 -22.55 -4.33
N LYS A 160 19.46 -21.51 -4.62
CA LYS A 160 20.87 -21.44 -4.24
C LYS A 160 21.00 -20.85 -2.84
N TYR A 161 21.63 -21.58 -1.92
CA TYR A 161 21.87 -21.13 -0.55
C TYR A 161 23.18 -21.73 -0.03
N ASN A 162 24.05 -20.88 0.54
CA ASN A 162 25.36 -21.27 1.09
C ASN A 162 26.24 -22.11 0.13
N GLY A 163 26.22 -21.78 -1.16
CA GLY A 163 27.01 -22.51 -2.18
C GLY A 163 26.38 -23.82 -2.67
N GLU A 164 25.31 -24.29 -2.01
CA GLU A 164 24.54 -25.46 -2.43
C GLU A 164 23.31 -25.07 -3.24
N THR A 165 22.84 -26.00 -4.08
CA THR A 165 21.59 -25.85 -4.85
C THR A 165 20.57 -26.87 -4.37
N TYR A 166 19.48 -26.38 -3.81
CA TYR A 166 18.33 -27.17 -3.39
C TYR A 166 17.26 -27.12 -4.47
N ILE A 167 16.62 -28.25 -4.77
CA ILE A 167 15.53 -28.31 -5.75
C ILE A 167 14.20 -28.29 -5.01
N ILE A 168 13.40 -27.26 -5.27
CA ILE A 168 12.02 -27.16 -4.81
C ILE A 168 11.13 -27.81 -5.87
N PRO A 169 10.47 -28.94 -5.59
CA PRO A 169 9.65 -29.65 -6.58
C PRO A 169 8.48 -28.80 -7.11
N ALA A 170 7.98 -29.15 -8.29
CA ALA A 170 6.77 -28.54 -8.85
C ALA A 170 5.55 -28.67 -7.90
N GLY A 171 4.63 -27.69 -7.94
CA GLY A 171 3.47 -27.62 -7.04
C GLY A 171 3.77 -27.40 -5.55
N THR A 172 5.03 -27.20 -5.15
CA THR A 172 5.40 -26.99 -3.74
C THR A 172 5.08 -25.57 -3.28
N SER A 173 4.43 -25.44 -2.12
CA SER A 173 4.18 -24.16 -1.46
C SER A 173 5.22 -23.91 -0.36
N VAL A 174 6.00 -22.85 -0.52
CA VAL A 174 6.94 -22.33 0.48
C VAL A 174 6.23 -21.24 1.28
N ARG A 175 6.19 -21.39 2.59
CA ARG A 175 5.59 -20.44 3.53
C ARG A 175 6.69 -19.80 4.36
N CYS A 176 6.88 -18.50 4.17
CA CYS A 176 7.84 -17.71 4.92
C CYS A 176 7.13 -17.05 6.11
N SER A 177 7.53 -17.40 7.34
CA SER A 177 6.95 -16.81 8.55
C SER A 177 7.51 -15.42 8.80
N ILE A 178 6.67 -14.40 8.63
CA ILE A 178 7.04 -13.01 8.90
C ILE A 178 7.41 -12.78 10.38
N PRO A 179 6.61 -13.20 11.39
CA PRO A 179 6.96 -12.94 12.78
C PRO A 179 8.23 -13.69 13.20
N ALA A 180 8.50 -14.88 12.63
CA ALA A 180 9.75 -15.57 12.90
C ALA A 180 10.95 -14.80 12.33
N LEU A 181 10.86 -14.33 11.07
CA LEU A 181 11.91 -13.53 10.46
C LEU A 181 12.21 -12.25 11.25
N HIS A 182 11.16 -11.57 11.71
CA HIS A 182 11.27 -10.32 12.49
C HIS A 182 11.81 -10.51 13.91
N ALA A 183 11.84 -11.75 14.42
CA ALA A 183 12.33 -12.09 15.75
C ALA A 183 13.65 -12.88 15.75
N LEU A 184 14.27 -13.10 14.57
CA LEU A 184 15.55 -13.78 14.48
C LEU A 184 16.65 -12.97 15.19
N PRO A 185 17.37 -13.52 16.18
CA PRO A 185 18.37 -12.78 16.97
C PRO A 185 19.54 -12.18 16.17
N LYS A 186 19.72 -12.62 14.92
CA LYS A 186 20.73 -12.10 14.01
C LYS A 186 20.42 -10.67 13.52
N TYR A 187 19.16 -10.25 13.60
CA TYR A 187 18.63 -8.98 13.10
C TYR A 187 17.96 -8.20 14.23
#